data_AF-A0A9D7CXT8-F1
#
_entry.id   AF-A0A9D7CXT8-F1
#
_cell.length_a   1.000
_cell.length_b   1.000
_cell.length_c   1.000
_cell.angle_alpha   90.00
_cell.angle_beta   90.00
_cell.angle_gamma   90.00
#
_symmetry.space_group_name_H-M   'P 1'
#
loop_
_entity.id
_entity.type
_entity.pdbx_description
1 polymer ?
#
loop_
_entity_poly.entity_id
_entity_poly.type
_entity_poly.pdbx_seq_one_letter_code
_entity_poly.pdbx_strand_id
1 'polypeptide(L)'
;MKSLVLTSVFALALGAVAPALAGCSSGAQGGEEEVDQGALEETGPQVVNLPFYFGVPQASLTQMRAAERGHPYSTIWQGAKGAHNEIGLRIIAVPGAARSSVMKELAESKVIQTGDVMLSFRPGLGETIPYAHLQMGTTHAGIVRVQGTQGHTVDQPLDLEHNDPSNAKGRLVSSHYSKVPALHIVRPRSMNTELRANLDAWLDLAEDMIGSPGRPGFNDNYLAPATVHPKFGGNPANVAFTIGKGLIAGNIRQALGVDMNPEKDGEQQIFCSELAYHLLSLANCTVDEVRNATSAPECASKSPFPMMSFAGQNAAEGLGEGPLLNAIAAKGAGDPAALLGSVFKEGNTNSTELSSGHRGANKMLIEKGIVQGLQMVYQLRGQNANAVLPAQLEGLRKEIPANYSPTAFLIDTIKDERVRGFDYVATVVFVDGAQAAAVQALKSNPIPRTEAP
;
A
#
# COMPACT_ATOMS: atom_id res chain seq x y z
N MET A 1 27.37 62.15 -33.93
CA MET A 1 27.69 60.98 -34.79
C MET A 1 26.39 60.20 -34.95
N LYS A 2 25.65 60.30 -36.08
CA LYS A 2 25.74 59.44 -37.29
C LYS A 2 25.86 57.95 -36.89
N SER A 3 25.03 56.97 -37.24
CA SER A 3 23.96 56.73 -38.24
C SER A 3 23.17 55.49 -37.74
N LEU A 4 21.84 55.39 -37.89
CA LEU A 4 21.06 54.89 -39.04
C LEU A 4 21.12 53.35 -39.29
N VAL A 5 20.01 52.68 -38.96
CA VAL A 5 19.17 51.72 -39.74
C VAL A 5 19.86 50.52 -40.44
N LEU A 6 19.36 49.28 -40.22
CA LEU A 6 18.60 48.51 -41.23
C LEU A 6 18.01 47.17 -40.72
N THR A 7 16.71 47.04 -41.01
CA THR A 7 15.85 45.86 -41.13
C THR A 7 16.39 44.75 -42.04
N SER A 8 16.00 43.50 -41.79
CA SER A 8 15.67 42.54 -42.85
C SER A 8 14.66 41.49 -42.38
N VAL A 9 13.49 41.56 -43.02
CA VAL A 9 12.46 40.53 -43.14
C VAL A 9 12.89 39.58 -44.24
N PHE A 10 12.68 38.26 -44.07
CA PHE A 10 12.48 37.37 -45.21
C PHE A 10 11.35 36.39 -44.90
N ALA A 11 10.43 36.31 -45.86
CA ALA A 11 9.21 35.54 -45.84
C ALA A 11 9.26 34.44 -46.92
N LEU A 12 8.34 33.48 -46.79
CA LEU A 12 7.81 32.53 -47.78
C LEU A 12 8.71 31.40 -48.32
N ALA A 13 8.22 30.16 -48.24
CA ALA A 13 7.42 29.59 -49.33
C ALA A 13 6.69 28.28 -48.95
N LEU A 14 5.47 28.16 -49.49
CA LEU A 14 4.62 26.98 -49.50
C LEU A 14 5.21 25.83 -50.34
N GLY A 15 4.78 24.59 -50.03
CA GLY A 15 4.86 23.46 -50.97
C GLY A 15 4.16 22.22 -50.44
N ALA A 16 2.87 22.06 -50.77
CA ALA A 16 2.13 20.81 -50.59
C ALA A 16 2.17 20.00 -51.89
N VAL A 17 2.52 18.70 -51.82
CA VAL A 17 2.06 17.65 -52.75
C VAL A 17 2.11 16.30 -52.04
N ALA A 18 0.97 15.62 -51.91
CA ALA A 18 0.89 14.16 -51.73
C ALA A 18 0.80 13.49 -53.11
N PRO A 19 1.26 12.24 -53.26
CA PRO A 19 0.25 11.19 -53.37
C PRO A 19 0.62 9.86 -52.69
N ALA A 20 -0.41 9.04 -52.54
CA ALA A 20 -0.47 7.73 -51.92
C ALA A 20 0.45 6.67 -52.56
N LEU A 21 0.94 5.76 -51.72
CA LEU A 21 1.16 4.36 -52.09
C LEU A 21 0.65 3.47 -50.96
N ALA A 22 -0.34 2.65 -51.32
CA ALA A 22 -0.89 1.59 -50.51
C ALA A 22 0.16 0.51 -50.23
N GLY A 23 0.25 0.08 -48.98
CA GLY A 23 1.01 -1.09 -48.56
C GLY A 23 0.26 -1.78 -47.44
N CYS A 24 -0.46 -2.84 -47.78
CA CYS A 24 -1.17 -3.71 -46.85
C CYS A 24 -0.21 -4.22 -45.75
N SER A 25 -0.55 -3.96 -44.50
CA SER A 25 -0.03 -4.71 -43.36
C SER A 25 -1.14 -4.77 -42.31
N SER A 26 -1.64 -5.98 -42.11
CA SER A 26 -2.58 -6.36 -41.07
C SER A 26 -1.96 -6.14 -39.69
N GLY A 27 -2.15 -4.94 -39.14
CA GLY A 27 -1.92 -4.62 -37.75
C GLY A 27 -3.20 -4.86 -36.96
N ALA A 28 -3.17 -5.82 -36.04
CA ALA A 28 -4.19 -6.00 -35.04
C ALA A 28 -4.45 -4.65 -34.35
N GLN A 29 -5.66 -4.13 -34.47
CA GLN A 29 -6.15 -3.02 -33.67
C GLN A 29 -6.24 -3.50 -32.22
N GLY A 30 -5.16 -3.31 -31.47
CA GLY A 30 -5.27 -3.10 -30.04
C GLY A 30 -6.01 -1.80 -29.86
N GLY A 31 -7.31 -1.87 -29.59
CA GLY A 31 -8.09 -0.69 -29.23
C GLY A 31 -7.42 -0.04 -28.03
N GLU A 32 -7.01 1.21 -28.19
CA GLU A 32 -6.65 2.06 -27.06
C GLU A 32 -7.91 2.15 -26.19
N GLU A 33 -7.87 1.44 -25.06
CA GLU A 33 -8.95 1.44 -24.07
C GLU A 33 -9.07 2.86 -23.52
N GLU A 34 -10.21 3.51 -23.77
CA GLU A 34 -10.48 4.91 -23.43
C GLU A 34 -10.27 5.14 -21.93
N VAL A 35 -9.22 5.89 -21.58
CA VAL A 35 -8.87 6.26 -20.21
C VAL A 35 -9.70 7.48 -19.83
N ASP A 36 -10.82 7.26 -19.15
CA ASP A 36 -11.69 8.31 -18.61
C ASP A 36 -11.17 8.78 -17.24
N GLN A 37 -10.93 10.08 -17.10
CA GLN A 37 -10.46 10.72 -15.86
C GLN A 37 -11.58 11.01 -14.83
N GLY A 38 -12.83 10.57 -15.07
CA GLY A 38 -14.00 10.66 -14.19
C GLY A 38 -13.86 11.46 -12.87
N ALA A 39 -14.47 12.64 -12.83
CA ALA A 39 -14.39 13.60 -11.71
C ALA A 39 -15.17 13.21 -10.45
N LEU A 40 -14.59 12.55 -9.44
CA LEU A 40 -15.26 12.10 -8.20
C LEU A 40 -16.36 13.06 -7.65
N GLU A 41 -17.63 12.62 -7.56
CA GLU A 41 -18.72 13.41 -6.95
C GLU A 41 -18.56 13.56 -5.41
N GLU A 42 -19.00 14.72 -4.90
CA GLU A 42 -18.72 15.21 -3.54
C GLU A 42 -19.45 14.47 -2.39
N THR A 43 -20.48 13.65 -2.63
CA THR A 43 -21.39 13.24 -1.53
C THR A 43 -21.97 11.83 -1.67
N GLY A 44 -21.20 10.83 -1.25
CA GLY A 44 -21.74 9.55 -0.81
C GLY A 44 -22.11 9.57 0.69
N PRO A 45 -22.95 8.64 1.19
CA PRO A 45 -23.14 8.44 2.62
C PRO A 45 -21.79 8.15 3.29
N GLN A 46 -21.55 8.70 4.47
CA GLN A 46 -20.38 8.31 5.25
C GLN A 46 -20.49 6.84 5.65
N VAL A 47 -19.64 6.02 5.04
CA VAL A 47 -19.58 4.58 5.28
C VAL A 47 -18.63 4.27 6.44
N VAL A 48 -17.57 5.07 6.57
CA VAL A 48 -16.58 4.93 7.66
C VAL A 48 -16.31 6.27 8.33
N ASN A 49 -15.99 6.24 9.63
CA ASN A 49 -15.42 7.40 10.32
C ASN A 49 -14.01 7.66 9.77
N LEU A 50 -13.84 8.68 8.93
CA LEU A 50 -12.59 8.94 8.22
C LEU A 50 -11.94 10.25 8.69
N PRO A 51 -11.07 10.22 9.72
CA PRO A 51 -10.19 11.35 9.99
C PRO A 51 -9.19 11.53 8.83
N PHE A 52 -8.71 12.76 8.61
CA PHE A 52 -7.78 13.07 7.50
C PHE A 52 -6.52 12.17 7.48
N TYR A 53 -6.02 11.78 8.64
CA TYR A 53 -4.82 10.95 8.76
C TYR A 53 -5.04 9.48 8.37
N PHE A 54 -6.28 9.06 8.09
CA PHE A 54 -6.61 7.74 7.53
C PHE A 54 -6.96 7.77 6.04
N GLY A 55 -7.06 8.97 5.44
CA GLY A 55 -7.27 9.10 4.00
C GLY A 55 -5.99 8.96 3.19
N VAL A 56 -6.12 9.13 1.88
CA VAL A 56 -5.02 9.34 0.94
C VAL A 56 -5.36 10.50 0.01
N PRO A 57 -4.38 11.16 -0.61
CA PRO A 57 -4.66 12.19 -1.60
C PRO A 57 -5.40 11.61 -2.80
N GLN A 58 -6.33 12.35 -3.38
CA GLN A 58 -7.02 11.92 -4.61
C GLN A 58 -6.03 11.62 -5.76
N ALA A 59 -4.88 12.29 -5.79
CA ALA A 59 -3.80 12.05 -6.76
C ALA A 59 -3.04 10.72 -6.55
N SER A 60 -3.26 10.01 -5.44
CA SER A 60 -2.71 8.65 -5.24
C SER A 60 -3.47 7.58 -5.99
N LEU A 61 -4.69 7.89 -6.43
CA LEU A 61 -5.59 6.93 -7.04
C LEU A 61 -5.04 6.42 -8.38
N THR A 62 -5.09 5.11 -8.55
CA THR A 62 -4.97 4.49 -9.87
C THR A 62 -6.18 4.88 -10.72
N GLN A 63 -5.95 5.08 -12.02
CA GLN A 63 -7.04 5.28 -12.97
C GLN A 63 -7.79 3.96 -13.15
N MET A 64 -9.11 3.99 -12.95
CA MET A 64 -9.94 2.81 -13.16
C MET A 64 -10.36 2.70 -14.62
N ARG A 65 -10.09 1.54 -15.23
CA ARG A 65 -10.56 1.19 -16.57
C ARG A 65 -12.04 0.85 -16.57
N ALA A 66 -12.65 0.81 -17.75
CA ALA A 66 -14.06 0.47 -17.90
C ALA A 66 -14.40 -0.91 -17.30
N ALA A 67 -13.54 -1.92 -17.51
CA ALA A 67 -13.72 -3.25 -16.95
C ALA A 67 -13.74 -3.25 -15.40
N GLU A 68 -12.92 -2.40 -14.78
CA GLU A 68 -12.77 -2.26 -13.32
C GLU A 68 -14.01 -1.64 -12.67
N ARG A 69 -14.94 -1.12 -13.46
CA ARG A 69 -16.26 -0.63 -13.00
C ARG A 69 -17.37 -1.69 -13.12
N GLY A 70 -17.06 -2.87 -13.65
CA GLY A 70 -18.03 -3.93 -13.95
C GLY A 70 -18.47 -4.80 -12.77
N HIS A 71 -18.04 -4.50 -11.54
CA HIS A 71 -18.44 -5.24 -10.34
C HIS A 71 -19.82 -4.79 -9.82
N PRO A 72 -20.54 -5.63 -9.04
CA PRO A 72 -21.92 -5.35 -8.60
C PRO A 72 -22.02 -4.40 -7.39
N TYR A 73 -20.89 -3.87 -6.92
CA TYR A 73 -20.80 -3.06 -5.70
C TYR A 73 -20.72 -1.57 -6.01
N SER A 74 -21.25 -0.72 -5.12
CA SER A 74 -21.17 0.73 -5.27
C SER A 74 -19.75 1.23 -4.97
N THR A 75 -19.19 2.00 -5.88
CA THR A 75 -17.93 2.73 -5.71
C THR A 75 -18.20 4.21 -5.49
N ILE A 76 -17.66 4.78 -4.40
CA ILE A 76 -17.79 6.20 -4.05
C ILE A 76 -16.44 6.80 -3.67
N TRP A 77 -16.30 8.11 -3.79
CA TRP A 77 -15.27 8.84 -3.06
C TRP A 77 -15.84 9.32 -1.73
N GLN A 78 -15.13 9.06 -0.64
CA GLN A 78 -15.46 9.60 0.66
C GLN A 78 -14.34 10.52 1.13
N GLY A 79 -14.60 11.82 1.11
CA GLY A 79 -13.70 12.83 1.67
C GLY A 79 -13.50 12.67 3.18
N ALA A 80 -12.31 13.02 3.65
CA ALA A 80 -11.94 12.91 5.05
C ALA A 80 -12.38 14.14 5.86
N LYS A 81 -12.68 13.92 7.15
CA LYS A 81 -13.08 14.99 8.08
C LYS A 81 -12.00 16.06 8.16
N GLY A 82 -12.38 17.32 7.91
CA GLY A 82 -11.51 18.48 8.01
C GLY A 82 -10.57 18.72 6.82
N ALA A 83 -10.40 17.73 5.93
CA ALA A 83 -9.57 17.82 4.73
C ALA A 83 -10.36 17.62 3.41
N HIS A 84 -11.68 17.49 3.51
CA HIS A 84 -12.66 17.45 2.41
C HIS A 84 -12.27 16.51 1.26
N ASN A 85 -12.28 16.99 0.01
CA ASN A 85 -12.22 16.13 -1.18
C ASN A 85 -10.78 15.84 -1.62
N GLU A 86 -9.82 16.61 -1.14
CA GLU A 86 -8.41 16.47 -1.47
C GLU A 86 -7.83 15.19 -0.86
N ILE A 87 -8.27 14.86 0.36
CA ILE A 87 -7.88 13.67 1.10
C ILE A 87 -9.10 12.83 1.40
N GLY A 88 -9.10 11.56 0.99
CA GLY A 88 -10.25 10.69 1.17
C GLY A 88 -9.93 9.24 0.83
N LEU A 89 -10.97 8.45 0.61
CA LEU A 89 -10.85 7.06 0.18
C LEU A 89 -11.80 6.80 -0.99
N ARG A 90 -11.31 6.11 -2.03
CA ARG A 90 -12.19 5.45 -3.01
C ARG A 90 -12.74 4.18 -2.37
N ILE A 91 -13.99 4.22 -1.91
CA ILE A 91 -14.65 3.11 -1.23
C ILE A 91 -15.40 2.25 -2.24
N ILE A 92 -15.13 0.95 -2.23
CA ILE A 92 -16.00 -0.09 -2.77
C ILE A 92 -16.78 -0.67 -1.59
N ALA A 93 -18.06 -0.33 -1.51
CA ALA A 93 -18.89 -0.71 -0.38
C ALA A 93 -19.61 -2.04 -0.65
N VAL A 94 -19.33 -3.03 0.19
CA VAL A 94 -19.70 -4.43 0.01
C VAL A 94 -20.62 -4.86 1.14
N PRO A 95 -21.84 -5.36 0.86
CA PRO A 95 -22.69 -5.92 1.90
C PRO A 95 -21.94 -7.03 2.66
N GLY A 96 -22.01 -7.07 4.00
CA GLY A 96 -21.30 -8.07 4.80
C GLY A 96 -21.60 -9.52 4.38
N ALA A 97 -22.83 -9.79 3.95
CA ALA A 97 -23.26 -11.08 3.41
C ALA A 97 -22.55 -11.49 2.09
N ALA A 98 -21.98 -10.53 1.35
CA ALA A 98 -21.24 -10.77 0.11
C ALA A 98 -19.72 -10.94 0.32
N ARG A 99 -19.24 -10.95 1.57
CA ARG A 99 -17.82 -11.08 1.91
C ARG A 99 -17.16 -12.30 1.27
N SER A 100 -17.84 -13.44 1.25
CA SER A 100 -17.30 -14.68 0.67
C SER A 100 -17.19 -14.66 -0.84
N SER A 101 -17.81 -13.71 -1.56
CA SER A 101 -17.75 -13.63 -3.02
C SER A 101 -16.96 -12.42 -3.54
N VAL A 102 -16.68 -11.42 -2.70
CA VAL A 102 -16.08 -10.15 -3.12
C VAL A 102 -14.76 -10.33 -3.89
N MET A 103 -13.86 -11.20 -3.44
CA MET A 103 -12.58 -11.39 -4.13
C MET A 103 -12.75 -11.92 -5.56
N LYS A 104 -13.75 -12.77 -5.78
CA LYS A 104 -14.10 -13.26 -7.12
C LYS A 104 -14.63 -12.11 -7.99
N GLU A 105 -15.59 -11.34 -7.48
CA GLU A 105 -16.19 -10.22 -8.23
C GLU A 105 -15.14 -9.13 -8.57
N LEU A 106 -14.22 -8.83 -7.64
CA LEU A 106 -13.14 -7.88 -7.87
C LEU A 106 -12.08 -8.42 -8.86
N ALA A 107 -11.84 -9.73 -8.87
CA ALA A 107 -10.94 -10.36 -9.83
C ALA A 107 -11.57 -10.39 -11.24
N GLU A 108 -12.86 -10.72 -11.36
CA GLU A 108 -13.61 -10.74 -12.63
C GLU A 108 -13.68 -9.35 -13.26
N SER A 109 -13.87 -8.31 -12.45
CA SER A 109 -13.79 -6.91 -12.90
C SER A 109 -12.36 -6.39 -13.08
N LYS A 110 -11.32 -7.15 -12.73
CA LYS A 110 -9.90 -6.74 -12.77
C LYS A 110 -9.54 -5.59 -11.83
N VAL A 111 -10.42 -5.25 -10.87
CA VAL A 111 -10.11 -4.31 -9.79
C VAL A 111 -8.91 -4.80 -9.00
N ILE A 112 -8.84 -6.10 -8.72
CA ILE A 112 -7.67 -6.75 -8.14
C ILE A 112 -6.92 -7.61 -9.16
N GLN A 113 -5.62 -7.72 -8.99
CA GLN A 113 -4.71 -8.48 -9.85
C GLN A 113 -3.60 -9.13 -8.99
N THR A 114 -2.98 -10.20 -9.50
CA THR A 114 -1.81 -10.80 -8.85
C THR A 114 -0.72 -9.75 -8.62
N GLY A 115 -0.25 -9.62 -7.38
CA GLY A 115 0.76 -8.66 -6.97
C GLY A 115 0.21 -7.38 -6.34
N ASP A 116 -1.11 -7.14 -6.36
CA ASP A 116 -1.71 -6.13 -5.50
C ASP A 116 -1.47 -6.51 -4.03
N VAL A 117 -1.33 -5.51 -3.17
CA VAL A 117 -1.19 -5.71 -1.72
C VAL A 117 -2.47 -5.26 -1.04
N MET A 118 -3.04 -6.17 -0.25
CA MET A 118 -4.24 -5.92 0.54
C MET A 118 -3.84 -5.62 1.97
N LEU A 119 -4.26 -4.44 2.45
CA LEU A 119 -3.91 -3.95 3.78
C LEU A 119 -5.14 -3.93 4.66
N SER A 120 -5.11 -4.62 5.81
CA SER A 120 -6.21 -4.54 6.77
C SER A 120 -6.31 -3.14 7.35
N PHE A 121 -7.51 -2.55 7.24
CA PHE A 121 -7.82 -1.21 7.70
C PHE A 121 -8.88 -1.24 8.81
N ARG A 122 -8.61 -0.52 9.90
CA ARG A 122 -9.49 -0.43 11.08
C ARG A 122 -9.91 1.02 11.31
N PRO A 123 -10.98 1.50 10.66
CA PRO A 123 -11.46 2.87 10.82
C PRO A 123 -11.92 3.19 12.25
N GLY A 124 -12.33 2.18 13.04
CA GLY A 124 -12.69 2.36 14.45
C GLY A 124 -11.52 2.66 15.38
N LEU A 125 -10.28 2.57 14.89
CA LEU A 125 -9.09 3.09 15.57
C LEU A 125 -8.90 4.60 15.38
N GLY A 126 -9.73 5.24 14.55
CA GLY A 126 -9.72 6.70 14.42
C GLY A 126 -10.08 7.35 15.75
N GLU A 127 -9.39 8.43 16.09
CA GLU A 127 -9.63 9.22 17.31
C GLU A 127 -9.41 8.40 18.62
N THR A 128 -8.48 7.43 18.59
CA THR A 128 -8.08 6.61 19.74
C THR A 128 -6.72 7.01 20.30
N ILE A 129 -5.61 6.43 19.84
CA ILE A 129 -4.26 6.66 20.36
C ILE A 129 -3.31 7.08 19.24
N PRO A 130 -2.29 7.92 19.54
CA PRO A 130 -1.32 8.39 18.56
C PRO A 130 -0.71 7.29 17.71
N TYR A 131 -0.35 6.15 18.30
CA TYR A 131 0.21 5.03 17.55
C TYR A 131 -0.71 4.55 16.41
N ALA A 132 -2.01 4.42 16.66
CA ALA A 132 -2.97 4.01 15.64
C ALA A 132 -3.15 5.09 14.55
N HIS A 133 -3.11 6.37 14.95
CA HIS A 133 -3.19 7.49 14.01
C HIS A 133 -1.98 7.53 13.07
N LEU A 134 -0.77 7.32 13.62
CA LEU A 134 0.48 7.25 12.86
C LEU A 134 0.52 6.05 11.92
N GLN A 135 -0.10 4.92 12.29
CA GLN A 135 -0.23 3.74 11.43
C GLN A 135 -1.29 3.89 10.34
N MET A 136 -2.00 5.02 10.30
CA MET A 136 -3.08 5.28 9.36
C MET A 136 -4.17 4.19 9.40
N GLY A 137 -4.41 3.61 10.59
CA GLY A 137 -5.39 2.54 10.78
C GLY A 137 -5.04 1.20 10.11
N THR A 138 -3.83 1.08 9.55
CA THR A 138 -3.37 -0.11 8.85
C THR A 138 -2.69 -1.08 9.81
N THR A 139 -3.11 -2.36 9.81
CA THR A 139 -2.61 -3.34 10.81
C THR A 139 -1.99 -4.61 10.24
N HIS A 140 -2.24 -4.93 8.98
CA HIS A 140 -1.79 -6.19 8.36
C HIS A 140 -1.62 -6.01 6.86
N ALA A 141 -0.79 -6.84 6.22
CA ALA A 141 -0.58 -6.85 4.77
C ALA A 141 -0.53 -8.30 4.26
N GLY A 142 -1.25 -8.55 3.17
CA GLY A 142 -1.22 -9.79 2.39
C GLY A 142 -1.09 -9.48 0.91
N ILE A 143 -0.52 -10.42 0.14
CA ILE A 143 -0.39 -10.27 -1.31
C ILE A 143 -1.56 -10.95 -2.01
N VAL A 144 -2.18 -10.24 -2.95
CA VAL A 144 -3.27 -10.78 -3.75
C VAL A 144 -2.71 -11.69 -4.83
N ARG A 145 -3.36 -12.84 -4.99
CA ARG A 145 -3.18 -13.76 -6.10
C ARG A 145 -4.50 -13.93 -6.84
N VAL A 146 -4.45 -13.87 -8.17
CA VAL A 146 -5.60 -14.10 -9.04
C VAL A 146 -5.29 -15.24 -10.00
N GLN A 147 -6.06 -16.34 -9.88
CA GLN A 147 -5.98 -17.50 -10.77
C GLN A 147 -7.30 -17.63 -11.54
N GLY A 148 -7.30 -17.24 -12.81
CA GLY A 148 -8.53 -17.11 -13.59
C GLY A 148 -9.44 -16.03 -12.99
N THR A 149 -10.61 -16.42 -12.49
CA THR A 149 -11.54 -15.51 -11.78
C THR A 149 -11.49 -15.65 -10.26
N GLN A 150 -10.63 -16.52 -9.74
CA GLN A 150 -10.50 -16.74 -8.30
C GLN A 150 -9.39 -15.85 -7.75
N GLY A 151 -9.79 -14.83 -6.97
CA GLY A 151 -8.87 -14.02 -6.19
C GLY A 151 -8.79 -14.48 -4.73
N HIS A 152 -7.59 -14.44 -4.15
CA HIS A 152 -7.35 -14.67 -2.72
C HIS A 152 -6.10 -13.94 -2.25
N THR A 153 -5.85 -13.93 -0.95
CA THR A 153 -4.62 -13.39 -0.35
C THR A 153 -3.68 -14.52 0.10
N VAL A 154 -2.38 -14.27 -0.01
CA VAL A 154 -1.31 -15.05 0.62
C VAL A 154 -0.70 -14.18 1.72
N ASP A 155 -0.74 -14.69 2.94
CA ASP A 155 -0.50 -13.93 4.15
C ASP A 155 0.58 -14.58 5.00
N GLN A 156 1.41 -13.75 5.63
CA GLN A 156 2.20 -14.17 6.78
C GLN A 156 1.46 -13.74 8.06
N PRO A 157 1.21 -14.63 9.04
CA PRO A 157 1.71 -16.00 9.15
C PRO A 157 1.13 -16.95 8.09
N LEU A 158 1.98 -17.78 7.48
CA LEU A 158 1.57 -18.86 6.55
C LEU A 158 0.90 -20.04 7.28
N ASP A 159 -0.09 -19.75 8.11
CA ASP A 159 -0.92 -20.72 8.80
C ASP A 159 -2.33 -20.79 8.22
N LEU A 160 -3.09 -21.77 8.71
CA LEU A 160 -4.49 -21.97 8.34
C LEU A 160 -5.43 -20.90 8.91
N GLU A 161 -5.04 -20.13 9.92
CA GLU A 161 -5.89 -19.06 10.44
C GLU A 161 -6.02 -17.91 9.44
N HIS A 162 -4.92 -17.60 8.75
CA HIS A 162 -4.84 -16.53 7.77
C HIS A 162 -5.14 -17.03 6.36
N ASN A 163 -4.64 -18.23 6.01
CA ASN A 163 -4.61 -18.75 4.64
C ASN A 163 -5.46 -20.00 4.41
N ASP A 164 -6.48 -20.29 5.25
CA ASP A 164 -7.30 -21.52 5.14
C ASP A 164 -7.71 -21.85 3.68
N PRO A 165 -7.16 -22.92 3.08
CA PRO A 165 -7.48 -23.29 1.71
C PRO A 165 -8.87 -23.96 1.61
N SER A 166 -9.38 -24.53 2.71
CA SER A 166 -10.63 -25.30 2.75
C SER A 166 -11.89 -24.42 2.74
N ASN A 167 -11.77 -23.16 3.17
CA ASN A 167 -12.81 -22.13 3.09
C ASN A 167 -12.94 -21.52 1.67
N ALA A 168 -12.88 -22.39 0.67
CA ALA A 168 -12.90 -22.08 -0.75
C ALA A 168 -11.78 -21.11 -1.20
N LYS A 169 -10.53 -21.37 -0.79
CA LYS A 169 -9.32 -20.62 -1.19
C LYS A 169 -9.38 -19.11 -0.88
N GLY A 170 -9.11 -18.73 0.38
CA GLY A 170 -8.70 -17.37 0.78
C GLY A 170 -9.65 -16.18 0.44
N ARG A 171 -10.97 -16.37 0.59
CA ARG A 171 -12.01 -15.39 0.24
C ARG A 171 -12.39 -14.42 1.37
N LEU A 172 -11.42 -13.82 2.06
CA LEU A 172 -11.66 -12.85 3.15
C LEU A 172 -12.62 -13.34 4.28
N VAL A 173 -12.82 -14.66 4.37
CA VAL A 173 -13.65 -15.36 5.36
C VAL A 173 -12.82 -16.19 6.33
N SER A 174 -11.49 -16.16 6.21
CA SER A 174 -10.60 -16.76 7.20
C SER A 174 -10.85 -16.13 8.57
N SER A 175 -10.47 -16.82 9.65
CA SER A 175 -10.65 -16.32 11.03
C SER A 175 -10.10 -14.89 11.16
N HIS A 176 -8.94 -14.63 10.57
CA HIS A 176 -8.33 -13.31 10.53
C HIS A 176 -9.20 -12.26 9.80
N TYR A 177 -9.59 -12.52 8.54
CA TYR A 177 -10.25 -11.52 7.69
C TYR A 177 -11.76 -11.36 7.96
N SER A 178 -12.41 -12.36 8.57
CA SER A 178 -13.85 -12.35 8.83
C SER A 178 -14.31 -11.18 9.70
N LYS A 179 -13.40 -10.64 10.54
CA LYS A 179 -13.66 -9.53 11.48
C LYS A 179 -13.05 -8.19 11.04
N VAL A 180 -12.36 -8.15 9.91
CA VAL A 180 -11.70 -6.92 9.44
C VAL A 180 -12.73 -6.00 8.78
N PRO A 181 -13.03 -4.80 9.29
CA PRO A 181 -14.13 -3.99 8.76
C PRO A 181 -13.86 -3.47 7.34
N ALA A 182 -12.59 -3.24 6.98
CA ALA A 182 -12.22 -2.70 5.69
C ALA A 182 -10.81 -3.11 5.27
N LEU A 183 -10.53 -3.05 3.97
CA LEU A 183 -9.25 -3.43 3.37
C LEU A 183 -8.83 -2.39 2.34
N HIS A 184 -7.65 -1.79 2.48
CA HIS A 184 -7.06 -1.03 1.38
C HIS A 184 -6.47 -2.00 0.35
N ILE A 185 -6.45 -1.59 -0.91
CA ILE A 185 -5.80 -2.27 -2.01
C ILE A 185 -4.82 -1.28 -2.63
N VAL A 186 -3.55 -1.65 -2.69
CA VAL A 186 -2.49 -0.87 -3.33
C VAL A 186 -1.80 -1.72 -4.40
N ARG A 187 -1.41 -1.09 -5.51
CA ARG A 187 -0.90 -1.78 -6.71
C ARG A 187 0.54 -1.36 -7.01
N PRO A 188 1.49 -2.30 -7.17
CA PRO A 188 2.84 -1.96 -7.59
C PRO A 188 2.87 -1.49 -9.05
N ARG A 189 3.55 -0.37 -9.32
CA ARG A 189 3.62 0.26 -10.65
C ARG A 189 4.54 -0.47 -11.62
N SER A 190 5.52 -1.21 -11.10
CA SER A 190 6.48 -1.95 -11.90
C SER A 190 5.93 -3.25 -12.51
N MET A 191 4.73 -3.69 -12.10
CA MET A 191 4.27 -5.06 -12.28
C MET A 191 3.73 -5.37 -13.69
N ASN A 192 4.61 -5.83 -14.57
CA ASN A 192 4.29 -6.27 -15.94
C ASN A 192 3.91 -7.77 -16.00
N THR A 193 3.59 -8.27 -17.19
CA THR A 193 3.19 -9.68 -17.39
C THR A 193 4.26 -10.70 -16.96
N GLU A 194 5.54 -10.42 -17.22
CA GLU A 194 6.66 -11.29 -16.85
C GLU A 194 6.84 -11.34 -15.34
N LEU A 195 6.87 -10.17 -14.69
CA LEU A 195 6.99 -10.08 -13.23
C LEU A 195 5.81 -10.74 -12.52
N ARG A 196 4.59 -10.65 -13.08
CA ARG A 196 3.43 -11.38 -12.54
C ARG A 196 3.58 -12.89 -12.67
N ALA A 197 4.09 -13.38 -13.80
CA ALA A 197 4.33 -14.82 -13.98
C ALA A 197 5.41 -15.34 -13.00
N ASN A 198 6.48 -14.57 -12.78
CA ASN A 198 7.50 -14.90 -11.79
C ASN A 198 6.92 -14.88 -10.38
N LEU A 199 6.15 -13.85 -10.04
CA LEU A 199 5.48 -13.75 -8.74
C LEU A 199 4.55 -14.93 -8.50
N ASP A 200 3.76 -15.33 -9.50
CA ASP A 200 2.88 -16.49 -9.39
C ASP A 200 3.64 -17.77 -9.04
N ALA A 201 4.82 -17.99 -9.62
CA ALA A 201 5.67 -19.13 -9.28
C ALA A 201 6.19 -19.08 -7.83
N TRP A 202 6.48 -17.89 -7.30
CA TRP A 202 6.85 -17.72 -5.89
C TRP A 202 5.66 -17.92 -4.95
N LEU A 203 4.47 -17.47 -5.36
CA LEU A 203 3.23 -17.66 -4.61
C LEU A 203 2.81 -19.13 -4.55
N ASP A 204 3.02 -19.90 -5.61
CA ASP A 204 2.84 -21.36 -5.59
C ASP A 204 3.66 -22.00 -4.47
N LEU A 205 4.96 -21.68 -4.41
CA LEU A 205 5.84 -22.20 -3.36
C LEU A 205 5.43 -21.72 -1.95
N ALA A 206 4.93 -20.48 -1.83
CA ALA A 206 4.48 -19.95 -0.55
C ALA A 206 3.22 -20.65 -0.05
N GLU A 207 2.28 -20.93 -0.96
CA GLU A 207 1.03 -21.64 -0.67
C GLU A 207 1.30 -23.09 -0.25
N ASP A 208 2.26 -23.76 -0.89
CA ASP A 208 2.68 -25.13 -0.52
C ASP A 208 3.21 -25.23 0.92
N MET A 209 3.65 -24.12 1.51
CA MET A 209 4.11 -24.07 2.90
C MET A 209 3.00 -23.78 3.92
N ILE A 210 1.78 -23.46 3.50
CA ILE A 210 0.70 -23.11 4.44
C ILE A 210 0.47 -24.25 5.43
N GLY A 211 0.59 -23.94 6.73
CA GLY A 211 0.44 -24.92 7.81
C GLY A 211 1.62 -25.89 7.97
N SER A 212 2.65 -25.82 7.12
CA SER A 212 3.84 -26.67 7.24
C SER A 212 4.71 -26.29 8.44
N PRO A 213 5.51 -27.22 8.99
CA PRO A 213 6.52 -26.90 10.01
C PRO A 213 7.68 -26.02 9.49
N GLY A 214 7.89 -25.99 8.17
CA GLY A 214 8.96 -25.22 7.52
C GLY A 214 8.63 -23.74 7.32
N ARG A 215 7.39 -23.32 7.61
CA ARG A 215 6.95 -21.93 7.52
C ARG A 215 7.71 -21.02 8.51
N PRO A 216 7.90 -19.73 8.19
CA PRO A 216 8.53 -18.80 9.12
C PRO A 216 7.61 -18.46 10.29
N GLY A 217 8.22 -18.18 11.46
CA GLY A 217 7.51 -17.63 12.61
C GLY A 217 6.96 -16.22 12.34
N PHE A 218 5.97 -15.78 13.11
CA PHE A 218 5.37 -14.44 12.98
C PHE A 218 5.98 -13.44 13.95
N ASN A 219 6.50 -12.32 13.44
CA ASN A 219 7.23 -11.33 14.24
C ASN A 219 6.26 -10.33 14.86
N ASP A 220 6.20 -10.25 16.19
CA ASP A 220 5.43 -9.23 16.90
C ASP A 220 6.29 -8.07 17.43
N ASN A 221 7.62 -8.17 17.33
CA ASN A 221 8.56 -7.16 17.79
C ASN A 221 8.95 -6.19 16.67
N TYR A 222 8.17 -5.12 16.53
CA TYR A 222 8.39 -4.04 15.55
C TYR A 222 9.78 -3.37 15.56
N LEU A 223 10.61 -3.60 16.57
CA LEU A 223 11.98 -3.09 16.66
C LEU A 223 13.04 -4.04 16.08
N ALA A 224 12.64 -5.21 15.61
CA ALA A 224 13.56 -6.23 15.08
C ALA A 224 13.07 -6.80 13.72
N PRO A 225 12.94 -5.97 12.67
CA PRO A 225 12.67 -6.48 11.32
C PRO A 225 13.73 -7.47 10.86
N ALA A 226 13.37 -8.38 9.95
CA ALA A 226 14.29 -9.41 9.48
C ALA A 226 15.59 -8.80 8.93
N THR A 227 15.49 -7.68 8.22
CA THR A 227 16.64 -6.99 7.61
C THR A 227 17.71 -6.52 8.60
N VAL A 228 17.35 -6.17 9.85
CA VAL A 228 18.33 -5.68 10.83
C VAL A 228 19.11 -6.81 11.47
N HIS A 229 18.73 -8.06 11.23
CA HIS A 229 19.47 -9.18 11.75
C HIS A 229 20.90 -9.21 11.18
N PRO A 230 21.95 -9.36 12.01
CA PRO A 230 23.35 -9.28 11.57
C PRO A 230 23.72 -10.18 10.38
N LYS A 231 23.09 -11.36 10.27
CA LYS A 231 23.25 -12.28 9.13
C LYS A 231 22.99 -11.64 7.77
N PHE A 232 22.02 -10.71 7.70
CA PHE A 232 21.65 -10.08 6.44
C PHE A 232 22.40 -8.75 6.22
N GLY A 233 23.12 -8.25 7.23
CA GLY A 233 23.95 -7.05 7.13
C GLY A 233 23.17 -5.78 6.77
N GLY A 234 21.88 -5.72 7.11
CA GLY A 234 21.01 -4.61 6.69
C GLY A 234 20.62 -4.62 5.21
N ASN A 235 20.85 -5.73 4.48
CA ASN A 235 20.58 -5.83 3.06
C ASN A 235 19.27 -6.60 2.78
N PRO A 236 18.21 -5.93 2.30
CA PRO A 236 16.93 -6.55 1.95
C PRO A 236 17.03 -7.64 0.87
N ALA A 237 17.98 -7.52 -0.06
CA ALA A 237 18.17 -8.53 -1.11
C ALA A 237 18.62 -9.87 -0.51
N ASN A 238 19.43 -9.85 0.56
CA ASN A 238 19.84 -11.06 1.27
C ASN A 238 18.65 -11.74 1.95
N VAL A 239 17.72 -10.96 2.50
CA VAL A 239 16.48 -11.51 3.10
C VAL A 239 15.59 -12.11 2.02
N ALA A 240 15.35 -11.39 0.92
CA ALA A 240 14.54 -11.88 -0.19
C ALA A 240 15.13 -13.17 -0.79
N PHE A 241 16.44 -13.19 -1.04
CA PHE A 241 17.15 -14.39 -1.49
C PHE A 241 17.02 -15.56 -0.51
N THR A 242 17.16 -15.31 0.80
CA THR A 242 17.03 -16.34 1.83
C THR A 242 15.61 -16.90 1.89
N ILE A 243 14.59 -16.04 1.80
CA ILE A 243 13.19 -16.44 1.67
C ILE A 243 13.00 -17.30 0.43
N GLY A 244 13.52 -16.87 -0.73
CA GLY A 244 13.44 -17.63 -1.98
C GLY A 244 14.08 -19.02 -1.90
N LYS A 245 15.29 -19.12 -1.33
CA LYS A 245 15.94 -20.43 -1.08
C LYS A 245 15.12 -21.29 -0.12
N GLY A 246 14.54 -20.69 0.91
CA GLY A 246 13.67 -21.35 1.87
C GLY A 246 12.39 -21.90 1.24
N LEU A 247 11.73 -21.12 0.38
CA LEU A 247 10.55 -21.52 -0.40
C LEU A 247 10.87 -22.72 -1.29
N ILE A 248 11.96 -22.64 -2.06
CA ILE A 248 12.41 -23.74 -2.94
C ILE A 248 12.70 -25.02 -2.15
N ALA A 249 13.26 -24.89 -0.94
CA ALA A 249 13.57 -26.02 -0.07
C ALA A 249 12.38 -26.52 0.76
N GLY A 250 11.24 -25.82 0.74
CA GLY A 250 10.09 -26.10 1.62
C GLY A 250 10.38 -25.83 3.11
N ASN A 251 11.37 -24.99 3.42
CA ASN A 251 11.79 -24.71 4.80
C ASN A 251 12.41 -23.31 4.94
N ILE A 252 11.57 -22.26 4.90
CA ILE A 252 12.00 -20.89 5.20
C ILE A 252 12.60 -20.80 6.61
N ARG A 253 11.98 -21.44 7.60
CA ARG A 253 12.44 -21.38 9.00
C ARG A 253 13.92 -21.74 9.12
N GLN A 254 14.33 -22.84 8.50
CA GLN A 254 15.73 -23.26 8.49
C GLN A 254 16.61 -22.31 7.67
N ALA A 255 16.13 -21.81 6.53
CA ALA A 255 16.89 -20.88 5.69
C ALA A 255 17.20 -19.56 6.43
N LEU A 256 16.22 -19.04 7.20
CA LEU A 256 16.40 -17.86 8.04
C LEU A 256 17.48 -18.11 9.11
N GLY A 257 17.56 -19.33 9.67
CA GLY A 257 18.82 -19.95 10.12
C GLY A 257 19.72 -19.06 10.98
N VAL A 258 19.17 -18.56 12.08
CA VAL A 258 19.91 -17.90 13.16
C VAL A 258 19.74 -18.77 14.39
N ASP A 259 20.84 -18.95 15.11
CA ASP A 259 21.09 -20.00 16.11
C ASP A 259 19.81 -20.49 16.80
N MET A 260 19.46 -21.75 16.56
CA MET A 260 18.26 -22.37 17.12
C MET A 260 18.46 -22.67 18.61
N ASN A 261 18.50 -21.64 19.43
CA ASN A 261 18.00 -21.74 20.79
C ASN A 261 16.72 -20.88 20.89
N PRO A 262 15.53 -21.50 20.81
CA PRO A 262 14.25 -20.80 20.96
C PRO A 262 14.17 -19.98 22.26
N GLU A 263 14.96 -20.35 23.28
CA GLU A 263 15.04 -19.66 24.58
C GLU A 263 16.02 -18.46 24.57
N LYS A 264 16.92 -18.33 23.58
CA LYS A 264 17.89 -17.22 23.49
C LYS A 264 17.65 -16.28 22.32
N ASP A 265 17.22 -16.79 21.17
CA ASP A 265 17.22 -16.05 19.91
C ASP A 265 15.83 -15.80 19.34
N GLY A 266 14.78 -16.35 19.98
CA GLY A 266 13.44 -16.43 19.39
C GLY A 266 13.46 -17.29 18.13
N GLU A 267 12.34 -17.88 17.74
CA GLU A 267 12.24 -18.36 16.35
C GLU A 267 12.45 -17.13 15.47
N GLN A 268 13.33 -17.10 14.47
CA GLN A 268 13.36 -15.92 13.61
C GLN A 268 12.03 -15.75 12.90
N GLN A 269 11.47 -14.57 13.07
CA GLN A 269 10.12 -14.27 12.66
C GLN A 269 10.16 -13.17 11.59
N ILE A 270 9.28 -13.27 10.60
CA ILE A 270 9.08 -12.21 9.60
C ILE A 270 7.72 -11.55 9.83
N PHE A 271 7.63 -10.23 9.64
CA PHE A 271 6.35 -9.53 9.68
C PHE A 271 5.45 -9.93 8.51
N CYS A 272 4.15 -9.72 8.67
CA CYS A 272 3.17 -9.93 7.59
C CYS A 272 3.57 -9.22 6.29
N SER A 273 3.93 -7.95 6.43
CA SER A 273 4.33 -7.06 5.36
C SER A 273 5.74 -7.31 4.82
N GLU A 274 6.64 -7.92 5.59
CA GLU A 274 7.97 -8.30 5.11
C GLU A 274 7.88 -9.46 4.12
N LEU A 275 7.02 -10.46 4.37
CA LEU A 275 6.82 -11.53 3.39
C LEU A 275 6.27 -10.95 2.07
N ALA A 276 5.22 -10.12 2.15
CA ALA A 276 4.65 -9.47 0.96
C ALA A 276 5.69 -8.65 0.20
N TYR A 277 6.47 -7.83 0.91
CA TYR A 277 7.56 -7.04 0.33
C TYR A 277 8.60 -7.92 -0.37
N HIS A 278 9.09 -8.98 0.30
CA HIS A 278 10.14 -9.82 -0.24
C HIS A 278 9.68 -10.69 -1.40
N LEU A 279 8.41 -11.13 -1.43
CA LEU A 279 7.83 -11.81 -2.59
C LEU A 279 7.74 -10.87 -3.80
N LEU A 280 7.37 -9.60 -3.60
CA LEU A 280 7.39 -8.60 -4.67
C LEU A 280 8.80 -8.30 -5.19
N SER A 281 9.81 -8.29 -4.30
CA SER A 281 11.21 -8.21 -4.74
C SER A 281 11.63 -9.45 -5.53
N LEU A 282 11.26 -10.65 -5.06
CA LEU A 282 11.53 -11.92 -5.75
C LEU A 282 10.85 -12.04 -7.11
N ALA A 283 9.75 -11.32 -7.38
CA ALA A 283 9.12 -11.28 -8.70
C ALA A 283 10.09 -10.84 -9.82
N ASN A 284 11.16 -10.11 -9.49
CA ASN A 284 12.21 -9.74 -10.44
C ASN A 284 13.13 -10.90 -10.82
N CYS A 285 13.08 -12.01 -10.09
CA CYS A 285 13.86 -13.21 -10.32
C CYS A 285 12.95 -14.38 -10.70
N THR A 286 13.42 -15.22 -11.61
CA THR A 286 12.88 -16.56 -11.79
C THR A 286 13.28 -17.47 -10.61
N VAL A 287 12.51 -18.52 -10.39
CA VAL A 287 12.83 -19.55 -9.38
C VAL A 287 14.20 -20.20 -9.67
N ASP A 288 14.53 -20.42 -10.94
CA ASP A 288 15.78 -21.06 -11.34
C ASP A 288 17.02 -20.19 -11.10
N GLU A 289 16.92 -18.87 -11.30
CA GLU A 289 18.00 -17.94 -10.97
C GLU A 289 18.35 -17.99 -9.48
N VAL A 290 17.34 -17.96 -8.60
CA VAL A 290 17.55 -18.08 -7.15
C VAL A 290 18.03 -19.48 -6.76
N ARG A 291 17.51 -20.53 -7.40
CA ARG A 291 17.94 -21.91 -7.14
C ARG A 291 19.44 -22.08 -7.39
N ASN A 292 19.91 -21.58 -8.52
CA ASN A 292 21.29 -21.76 -9.01
C ASN A 292 22.28 -20.74 -8.42
N ALA A 293 21.81 -19.62 -7.88
CA ALA A 293 22.67 -18.61 -7.28
C ALA A 293 23.26 -19.08 -5.94
N THR A 294 24.52 -18.68 -5.70
CA THR A 294 25.27 -18.92 -4.46
C THR A 294 25.20 -17.73 -3.48
N SER A 295 24.83 -16.55 -3.97
CA SER A 295 24.57 -15.32 -3.21
C SER A 295 23.32 -14.63 -3.77
N ALA A 296 22.84 -13.58 -3.09
CA ALA A 296 21.68 -12.84 -3.55
C ALA A 296 21.90 -12.30 -4.98
N PRO A 297 21.09 -12.73 -5.98
CA PRO A 297 21.24 -12.26 -7.35
C PRO A 297 20.80 -10.79 -7.47
N GLU A 298 21.32 -10.08 -8.46
CA GLU A 298 21.00 -8.66 -8.68
C GLU A 298 19.49 -8.41 -8.81
N CYS A 299 18.76 -9.33 -9.45
CA CYS A 299 17.31 -9.24 -9.56
C CYS A 299 16.60 -9.12 -8.18
N ALA A 300 17.12 -9.76 -7.13
CA ALA A 300 16.54 -9.71 -5.78
C ALA A 300 16.76 -8.37 -5.07
N SER A 301 17.63 -7.51 -5.62
CA SER A 301 17.86 -6.14 -5.12
C SER A 301 16.83 -5.12 -5.64
N LYS A 302 16.08 -5.48 -6.69
CA LYS A 302 15.03 -4.63 -7.24
C LYS A 302 13.86 -4.62 -6.26
N SER A 303 13.67 -3.47 -5.65
CA SER A 303 12.69 -3.24 -4.60
C SER A 303 11.56 -2.34 -5.11
N PRO A 304 10.32 -2.55 -4.65
CA PRO A 304 9.24 -1.62 -4.95
C PRO A 304 9.41 -0.26 -4.22
N PHE A 305 10.02 -0.22 -3.04
CA PHE A 305 10.37 1.01 -2.31
C PHE A 305 11.42 0.76 -1.20
N PRO A 306 12.26 1.75 -0.84
CA PRO A 306 13.27 1.59 0.21
C PRO A 306 12.65 1.42 1.61
N MET A 307 13.35 0.74 2.55
CA MET A 307 12.91 0.68 3.95
C MET A 307 12.63 2.08 4.50
N MET A 308 11.52 2.21 5.24
CA MET A 308 11.14 3.49 5.83
C MET A 308 11.56 3.51 7.30
N SER A 309 12.37 4.51 7.67
CA SER A 309 12.62 4.83 9.09
C SER A 309 11.35 5.38 9.73
N PHE A 310 11.32 5.44 11.06
CA PHE A 310 10.15 5.99 11.73
C PHE A 310 9.91 7.48 11.41
N ALA A 311 10.98 8.26 11.29
CA ALA A 311 10.95 9.63 10.75
C ALA A 311 11.96 9.75 9.60
N GLY A 312 11.57 10.40 8.50
CA GLY A 312 12.34 10.45 7.27
C GLY A 312 13.59 11.34 7.33
N GLN A 313 14.52 11.15 6.39
CA GLN A 313 15.79 11.89 6.27
C GLN A 313 16.06 12.28 4.81
N ASN A 314 16.77 13.40 4.56
CA ASN A 314 17.24 13.81 3.23
C ASN A 314 16.13 13.82 2.16
N ALA A 315 14.99 14.42 2.49
CA ALA A 315 13.78 14.44 1.67
C ALA A 315 13.06 13.10 1.45
N ALA A 316 13.50 12.00 2.07
CA ALA A 316 12.71 10.77 2.18
C ALA A 316 11.73 10.86 3.36
N GLU A 317 10.59 10.18 3.24
CA GLU A 317 9.50 10.13 4.21
C GLU A 317 9.63 8.94 5.16
N GLY A 318 9.20 9.12 6.42
CA GLY A 318 9.16 8.08 7.43
C GLY A 318 7.78 7.48 7.68
N LEU A 319 7.74 6.34 8.37
CA LEU A 319 6.52 5.61 8.76
C LEU A 319 5.56 6.44 9.61
N GLY A 320 6.10 7.31 10.46
CA GLY A 320 5.33 8.20 11.29
C GLY A 320 4.91 9.48 10.57
N GLU A 321 5.19 9.65 9.28
CA GLU A 321 4.95 10.90 8.54
C GLU A 321 3.78 10.82 7.55
N GLY A 322 3.14 9.66 7.37
CA GLY A 322 1.96 9.52 6.50
C GLY A 322 0.88 10.58 6.74
N PRO A 323 0.43 10.80 8.00
CA PRO A 323 -0.50 11.89 8.31
C PRO A 323 0.01 13.29 7.94
N LEU A 324 1.30 13.57 8.12
CA LEU A 324 1.91 14.83 7.69
C LEU A 324 1.86 14.97 6.16
N LEU A 325 2.13 13.90 5.41
CA LEU A 325 2.04 13.92 3.94
C LEU A 325 0.62 14.20 3.47
N ASN A 326 -0.39 13.60 4.11
CA ASN A 326 -1.79 13.93 3.84
C ASN A 326 -2.09 15.41 4.11
N ALA A 327 -1.65 15.96 5.24
CA ALA A 327 -1.85 17.37 5.55
C ALA A 327 -1.18 18.30 4.51
N ILE A 328 0.02 17.95 4.06
CA ILE A 328 0.74 18.71 3.01
C ILE A 328 0.02 18.61 1.67
N ALA A 329 -0.47 17.41 1.30
CA ALA A 329 -1.18 17.17 0.06
C ALA A 329 -2.56 17.87 0.03
N ALA A 330 -3.18 18.09 1.19
CA ALA A 330 -4.47 18.75 1.33
C ALA A 330 -4.43 20.28 1.07
N LYS A 331 -3.29 20.86 0.65
CA LYS A 331 -3.01 22.29 0.40
C LYS A 331 -4.21 23.25 0.55
N GLY A 332 -4.50 23.66 1.78
CA GLY A 332 -5.52 24.68 2.10
C GLY A 332 -6.83 24.16 2.67
N ALA A 333 -7.04 22.85 2.76
CA ALA A 333 -8.17 22.26 3.46
C ALA A 333 -7.94 22.31 4.98
N GLY A 334 -8.48 23.34 5.64
CA GLY A 334 -8.45 23.51 7.09
C GLY A 334 -7.18 24.19 7.65
N ASP A 335 -7.12 24.32 8.98
CA ASP A 335 -5.93 24.80 9.70
C ASP A 335 -4.91 23.65 9.84
N PRO A 336 -3.76 23.70 9.13
CA PRO A 336 -2.77 22.63 9.17
C PRO A 336 -2.27 22.36 10.59
N ALA A 337 -2.15 23.39 11.44
CA ALA A 337 -1.72 23.19 12.82
C ALA A 337 -2.76 22.40 13.63
N ALA A 338 -4.06 22.67 13.41
CA ALA A 338 -5.13 21.94 14.05
C ALA A 338 -5.23 20.48 13.56
N LEU A 339 -5.09 20.24 12.26
CA LEU A 339 -5.05 18.88 11.69
C LEU A 339 -3.88 18.09 12.26
N LEU A 340 -2.65 18.63 12.15
CA LEU A 340 -1.45 17.96 12.66
C LEU A 340 -1.52 17.73 14.17
N GLY A 341 -2.07 18.68 14.93
CA GLY A 341 -2.29 18.52 16.38
C GLY A 341 -3.26 17.39 16.72
N SER A 342 -4.27 17.13 15.89
CA SER A 342 -5.25 16.06 16.14
C SER A 342 -4.68 14.64 16.04
N VAL A 343 -3.62 14.44 15.25
CA VAL A 343 -2.93 13.14 15.10
C VAL A 343 -2.40 12.64 16.44
N PHE A 344 -2.00 13.55 17.34
CA PHE A 344 -1.37 13.18 18.60
C PHE A 344 -2.27 13.32 19.82
N LYS A 345 -3.56 13.61 19.63
CA LYS A 345 -4.52 13.62 20.73
C LYS A 345 -4.89 12.18 21.08
N GLU A 346 -4.86 11.87 22.37
CA GLU A 346 -5.54 10.68 22.87
C GLU A 346 -7.05 10.95 22.94
N GLY A 347 -7.83 10.02 22.39
CA GLY A 347 -9.27 9.97 22.50
C GLY A 347 -9.71 8.71 23.25
N ASN A 348 -10.54 7.86 22.65
CA ASN A 348 -11.09 6.70 23.36
C ASN A 348 -10.08 5.53 23.45
N THR A 349 -9.28 5.54 24.52
CA THR A 349 -8.28 4.50 24.81
C THR A 349 -8.87 3.17 25.28
N ASN A 350 -10.18 3.12 25.55
CA ASN A 350 -10.93 1.93 25.95
C ASN A 350 -11.69 1.28 24.78
N SER A 351 -11.41 1.68 23.53
CA SER A 351 -12.00 1.04 22.36
C SER A 351 -11.74 -0.47 22.38
N THR A 352 -12.79 -1.27 22.12
CA THR A 352 -12.69 -2.73 22.03
C THR A 352 -11.82 -3.18 20.84
N GLU A 353 -11.56 -2.28 19.88
CA GLU A 353 -10.65 -2.54 18.76
C GLU A 353 -9.17 -2.42 19.13
N LEU A 354 -8.85 -1.76 20.26
CA LEU A 354 -7.47 -1.65 20.74
C LEU A 354 -7.02 -2.96 21.40
N SER A 355 -6.09 -3.66 20.75
CA SER A 355 -5.41 -4.80 21.39
C SER A 355 -4.41 -4.34 22.47
N SER A 356 -3.99 -5.27 23.33
CA SER A 356 -2.89 -5.05 24.27
C SER A 356 -1.61 -4.62 23.57
N GLY A 357 -1.34 -5.15 22.37
CA GLY A 357 -0.20 -4.78 21.53
C GLY A 357 -0.23 -3.31 21.13
N HIS A 358 -1.37 -2.78 20.64
CA HIS A 358 -1.49 -1.37 20.27
C HIS A 358 -1.23 -0.45 21.48
N ARG A 359 -1.79 -0.79 22.65
CA ARG A 359 -1.57 -0.02 23.89
C ARG A 359 -0.10 -0.07 24.33
N GLY A 360 0.53 -1.24 24.27
CA GLY A 360 1.93 -1.44 24.62
C GLY A 360 2.88 -0.66 23.71
N ALA A 361 2.67 -0.73 22.40
CA ALA A 361 3.44 0.02 21.41
C ALA A 361 3.27 1.53 21.63
N ASN A 362 2.05 2.04 21.82
CA ASN A 362 1.82 3.45 22.09
C ASN A 362 2.53 3.92 23.36
N LYS A 363 2.42 3.16 24.45
CA LYS A 363 3.11 3.45 25.71
C LYS A 363 4.64 3.53 25.49
N MET A 364 5.21 2.55 24.79
CA MET A 364 6.65 2.52 24.47
C MET A 364 7.09 3.75 23.67
N LEU A 365 6.32 4.15 22.65
CA LEU A 365 6.63 5.33 21.84
C LEU A 365 6.58 6.63 22.67
N ILE A 366 5.63 6.75 23.59
CA ILE A 366 5.53 7.90 24.50
C ILE A 366 6.71 7.92 25.47
N GLU A 367 7.01 6.79 26.12
CA GLU A 367 8.07 6.67 27.13
C GLU A 367 9.46 6.95 26.53
N LYS A 368 9.69 6.59 25.26
CA LYS A 368 10.92 6.90 24.53
C LYS A 368 10.98 8.33 23.98
N GLY A 369 9.97 9.16 24.21
CA GLY A 369 9.93 10.54 23.69
C GLY A 369 9.68 10.64 22.18
N ILE A 370 9.31 9.53 21.54
CA ILE A 370 9.19 9.40 20.08
C ILE A 370 7.97 10.16 19.55
N VAL A 371 6.86 10.12 20.28
CA VAL A 371 5.64 10.87 19.94
C VAL A 371 5.91 12.38 19.96
N GLN A 372 6.57 12.89 21.01
CA GLN A 372 6.91 14.31 21.15
C GLN A 372 7.91 14.74 20.07
N GLY A 373 8.86 13.87 19.77
CA GLY A 373 9.79 14.06 18.67
C GLY A 373 9.10 14.23 17.32
N LEU A 374 8.17 13.33 16.98
CA LEU A 374 7.37 13.43 15.76
C LEU A 374 6.47 14.66 15.74
N GLN A 375 5.89 15.07 16.87
CA GLN A 375 5.13 16.33 16.95
C GLN A 375 5.99 17.52 16.51
N MET A 376 7.24 17.59 16.95
CA MET A 376 8.18 18.64 16.52
C MET A 376 8.48 18.54 15.02
N VAL A 377 8.68 17.32 14.50
CA VAL A 377 8.86 17.09 13.06
C VAL A 377 7.66 17.63 12.26
N TYR A 378 6.44 17.33 12.71
CA TYR A 378 5.21 17.78 12.06
C TYR A 378 5.08 19.30 12.08
N GLN A 379 5.41 19.95 13.20
CA GLN A 379 5.38 21.41 13.31
C GLN A 379 6.37 22.07 12.35
N LEU A 380 7.60 21.56 12.26
CA LEU A 380 8.64 22.11 11.39
C LEU A 380 8.31 21.87 9.91
N ARG A 381 7.99 20.63 9.56
CA ARG A 381 7.75 20.22 8.16
C ARG A 381 6.39 20.63 7.64
N GLY A 382 5.39 20.78 8.50
CA GLY A 382 4.08 21.32 8.14
C GLY A 382 4.14 22.80 7.72
N GLN A 383 5.11 23.57 8.25
CA GLN A 383 5.35 24.95 7.82
C GLN A 383 6.26 25.04 6.60
N ASN A 384 7.27 24.17 6.52
CA ASN A 384 8.19 24.09 5.41
C ASN A 384 8.58 22.63 5.18
N ALA A 385 8.06 22.01 4.10
CA ALA A 385 8.34 20.60 3.78
C ALA A 385 9.84 20.26 3.70
N ASN A 386 10.68 21.25 3.39
CA ASN A 386 12.14 21.10 3.30
C ASN A 386 12.88 21.45 4.60
N ALA A 387 12.18 21.59 5.72
CA ALA A 387 12.80 21.92 7.01
C ALA A 387 13.82 20.84 7.42
N VAL A 388 15.04 21.29 7.71
CA VAL A 388 16.09 20.45 8.29
C VAL A 388 15.73 20.18 9.75
N LEU A 389 15.71 18.91 10.13
CA LEU A 389 15.39 18.52 11.50
C LEU A 389 16.60 18.74 12.42
N PRO A 390 16.40 19.28 13.65
CA PRO A 390 17.46 19.39 14.64
C PRO A 390 18.14 18.04 14.94
N ALA A 391 19.44 18.08 15.25
CA ALA A 391 20.24 16.89 15.57
C ALA A 391 19.63 16.02 16.69
N GLN A 392 18.94 16.63 17.66
CA GLN A 392 18.26 15.88 18.72
C GLN A 392 17.12 15.00 18.19
N LEU A 393 16.46 15.40 17.11
CA LEU A 393 15.41 14.61 16.44
C LEU A 393 15.99 13.52 15.54
N GLU A 394 17.26 13.62 15.15
CA GLU A 394 17.94 12.54 14.41
C GLU A 394 18.17 11.30 15.28
N GLY A 395 18.30 11.46 16.60
CA GLY A 395 18.40 10.35 17.56
C GLY A 395 17.17 9.44 17.54
N LEU A 396 15.97 10.01 17.34
CA LEU A 396 14.71 9.27 17.26
C LEU A 396 14.70 8.24 16.13
N ARG A 397 15.41 8.52 15.03
CA ARG A 397 15.51 7.63 13.88
C ARG A 397 16.31 6.37 14.18
N LYS A 398 17.20 6.41 15.17
CA LYS A 398 18.05 5.27 15.55
C LYS A 398 17.34 4.32 16.53
N GLU A 399 16.35 4.82 17.26
CA GLU A 399 15.60 4.03 18.25
C GLU A 399 14.65 3.01 17.61
N ILE A 400 14.11 3.33 16.43
CA ILE A 400 13.23 2.43 15.66
C ILE A 400 13.90 2.15 14.31
N PRO A 401 14.40 0.93 14.09
CA PRO A 401 15.00 0.59 12.81
C PRO A 401 14.02 0.74 11.65
N ALA A 402 14.56 1.11 10.48
CA ALA A 402 13.77 1.17 9.26
C ALA A 402 13.21 -0.20 8.91
N ASN A 403 11.97 -0.24 8.44
CA ASN A 403 11.29 -1.50 8.14
C ASN A 403 10.29 -1.37 6.99
N TYR A 404 9.63 -2.49 6.67
CA TYR A 404 8.60 -2.61 5.66
C TYR A 404 7.22 -2.81 6.29
N SER A 405 6.82 -2.01 7.28
CA SER A 405 5.51 -2.15 7.95
C SER A 405 4.34 -2.10 6.96
N PRO A 406 3.14 -2.61 7.31
CA PRO A 406 1.95 -2.47 6.47
C PRO A 406 1.67 -1.01 6.08
N THR A 407 1.87 -0.07 7.01
CA THR A 407 1.72 1.37 6.77
C THR A 407 2.70 1.91 5.71
N ALA A 408 3.88 1.30 5.55
CA ALA A 408 4.86 1.73 4.54
C ALA A 408 4.31 1.65 3.11
N PHE A 409 3.54 0.59 2.81
CA PHE A 409 2.88 0.42 1.52
C PHE A 409 1.88 1.54 1.23
N LEU A 410 1.11 1.94 2.25
CA LEU A 410 0.14 3.03 2.11
C LEU A 410 0.84 4.38 1.97
N ILE A 411 1.86 4.66 2.78
CA ILE A 411 2.67 5.88 2.69
C ILE A 411 3.31 6.01 1.32
N ASP A 412 3.82 4.91 0.76
CA ASP A 412 4.43 4.93 -0.56
C ASP A 412 3.45 5.43 -1.63
N THR A 413 2.15 5.11 -1.53
CA THR A 413 1.13 5.59 -2.47
C THR A 413 0.91 7.11 -2.43
N ILE A 414 1.22 7.74 -1.30
CA ILE A 414 0.96 9.16 -1.03
C ILE A 414 2.10 10.04 -1.56
N LYS A 415 3.29 9.46 -1.81
CA LYS A 415 4.45 10.17 -2.34
C LYS A 415 4.18 10.75 -3.72
N ASP A 416 5.07 11.66 -4.14
CA ASP A 416 5.06 12.21 -5.48
C ASP A 416 5.04 11.08 -6.54
N GLU A 417 4.20 11.25 -7.55
CA GLU A 417 3.99 10.25 -8.58
C GLU A 417 5.30 9.85 -9.29
N ARG A 418 6.31 10.73 -9.35
CA ARG A 418 7.59 10.41 -10.02
C ARG A 418 8.43 9.39 -9.25
N VAL A 419 8.16 9.19 -7.97
CA VAL A 419 9.01 8.36 -7.09
C VAL A 419 8.26 7.25 -6.35
N ARG A 420 6.92 7.28 -6.30
CA ARG A 420 6.15 6.19 -5.67
C ARG A 420 6.23 4.89 -6.45
N GLY A 421 6.40 3.79 -5.72
CA GLY A 421 6.36 2.43 -6.24
C GLY A 421 4.95 1.83 -6.30
N PHE A 422 4.00 2.39 -5.55
CA PHE A 422 2.61 1.94 -5.51
C PHE A 422 1.59 3.02 -5.88
N ASP A 423 0.49 2.60 -6.50
CA ASP A 423 -0.73 3.39 -6.66
C ASP A 423 -1.83 2.88 -5.71
N TYR A 424 -2.70 3.76 -5.26
CA TYR A 424 -3.84 3.41 -4.44
C TYR A 424 -5.02 2.94 -5.31
N VAL A 425 -5.53 1.73 -5.10
CA VAL A 425 -6.63 1.20 -5.92
C VAL A 425 -7.99 1.58 -5.34
N ALA A 426 -8.30 1.09 -4.13
CA ALA A 426 -9.57 1.30 -3.43
C ALA A 426 -9.49 0.85 -1.96
N THR A 427 -10.47 1.24 -1.16
CA THR A 427 -10.83 0.58 0.11
C THR A 427 -12.07 -0.28 -0.12
N VAL A 428 -11.98 -1.57 0.14
CA VAL A 428 -13.17 -2.42 0.27
C VAL A 428 -13.70 -2.26 1.69
N VAL A 429 -14.95 -1.83 1.85
CA VAL A 429 -15.59 -1.65 3.16
C VAL A 429 -16.78 -2.59 3.28
N PHE A 430 -16.82 -3.40 4.34
CA PHE A 430 -17.95 -4.29 4.61
C PHE A 430 -19.02 -3.56 5.41
N VAL A 431 -20.22 -3.45 4.83
CA VAL A 431 -21.35 -2.70 5.38
C VAL A 431 -22.51 -3.62 5.74
N ASP A 432 -23.17 -3.33 6.86
CA ASP A 432 -24.33 -4.09 7.35
C ASP A 432 -25.56 -3.20 7.58
N GLY A 433 -26.73 -3.84 7.62
CA GLY A 433 -28.00 -3.20 8.02
C GLY A 433 -28.36 -1.94 7.23
N ALA A 434 -28.65 -0.85 7.94
CA ALA A 434 -29.10 0.42 7.36
C ALA A 434 -28.04 1.08 6.45
N GLN A 435 -26.75 0.90 6.75
CA GLN A 435 -25.66 1.41 5.91
C GLN A 435 -25.61 0.68 4.56
N ALA A 436 -25.79 -0.66 4.57
CA ALA A 436 -25.88 -1.44 3.34
C ALA A 436 -27.04 -0.97 2.46
N ALA A 437 -28.21 -0.70 3.05
CA ALA A 437 -29.36 -0.18 2.32
C ALA A 437 -29.11 1.23 1.73
N ALA A 438 -28.47 2.12 2.49
CA ALA A 438 -28.12 3.47 2.02
C ALA A 438 -27.12 3.44 0.85
N VAL A 439 -26.13 2.55 0.91
CA VAL A 439 -25.15 2.35 -0.17
C VAL A 439 -25.77 1.69 -1.39
N GLN A 440 -26.62 0.67 -1.21
CA GLN A 440 -27.30 0.00 -2.34
C GLN A 440 -28.33 0.92 -3.03
N ALA A 441 -28.85 1.92 -2.34
CA ALA A 441 -29.71 2.94 -2.92
C ALA A 441 -28.95 3.88 -3.88
N LEU A 442 -27.61 3.93 -3.80
CA LEU A 442 -26.77 4.55 -4.83
C LEU A 442 -26.83 3.66 -6.06
N LYS A 443 -27.80 3.93 -6.94
CA LYS A 443 -28.22 3.07 -8.06
C LYS A 443 -27.20 2.86 -9.19
N SER A 444 -25.96 3.28 -9.03
CA SER A 444 -24.94 3.16 -10.06
C SER A 444 -23.62 3.59 -9.45
N ASN A 445 -22.52 2.92 -9.78
CA ASN A 445 -21.19 3.54 -9.81
C ASN A 445 -21.36 4.90 -10.50
N PRO A 446 -21.41 6.04 -9.77
CA PRO A 446 -21.66 7.31 -10.42
C PRO A 446 -20.49 7.53 -11.35
N ILE A 447 -20.77 7.56 -12.66
CA ILE A 447 -19.84 8.07 -13.66
C ILE A 447 -19.89 9.56 -13.47
N PRO A 448 -18.81 10.22 -13.05
CA PRO A 448 -18.84 11.66 -13.02
C PRO A 448 -18.55 12.19 -14.43
N ARG A 449 -19.56 12.83 -15.01
CA ARG A 449 -19.37 13.74 -16.13
C ARG A 449 -18.94 15.08 -15.56
N THR A 450 -17.80 15.59 -16.02
CA THR A 450 -17.66 17.04 -16.17
C THR A 450 -17.88 17.36 -17.64
N GLU A 451 -18.92 18.15 -17.92
CA GLU A 451 -18.95 18.94 -19.14
C GLU A 451 -17.72 19.86 -19.11
N ALA A 452 -16.91 19.83 -20.16
CA ALA A 452 -15.80 20.75 -20.34
C ALA A 452 -16.35 22.17 -20.61
N PRO A 453 -15.61 23.24 -20.26
CA PRO A 453 -15.91 24.58 -20.77
C PRO A 453 -15.75 24.68 -22.29
#